data_AF-A0A8H7RUX3-F1
#
_entry.id   AF-A0A8H7RUX3-F1
#
_cell.length_a   1.000
_cell.length_b   1.000
_cell.length_c   1.000
_cell.angle_alpha   90.00
_cell.angle_beta   90.00
_cell.angle_gamma   90.00
#
_symmetry.space_group_name_H-M   'P 1'
#
loop_
_entity.id
_entity.type
_entity.pdbx_description
1 polymer ?
#
loop_
_entity_poly.entity_id
_entity_poly.type
_entity_poly.pdbx_seq_one_letter_code
_entity_poly.pdbx_strand_id
1 'polypeptide(L)'
;MDINTFKPRILGILRQSDLDKISIKSVREQLQNESNVSLSEYKKELKSLIEECYESVLQEQQPAAAAEEEEEESSSDDEPLVVAKKTKLALPATPKKKKTTTATTKKKTSAATKKEKAPKRQRKPQDPAQKEKNNFTRTWILSPELAEVTGEPALSRPGVVKHLWIYIKAHNLQDPDKKTHIFLDEKLQKIFKGETYISGFTMNKFIGAHLVGPAVPDDDNSNNNNNNNNNNAQQIQQVA
;
A
#
# COMPACT_ATOMS: atom_id res chain seq x y z
N MET A 1 -23.10 22.26 8.76
CA MET A 1 -22.74 22.80 7.44
C MET A 1 -23.36 21.92 6.39
N ASP A 2 -23.94 22.51 5.35
CA ASP A 2 -24.51 21.73 4.25
C ASP A 2 -23.41 21.21 3.34
N ILE A 3 -23.24 19.89 3.29
CA ILE A 3 -22.21 19.21 2.51
C ILE A 3 -22.44 19.39 1.00
N ASN A 4 -23.69 19.54 0.59
CA ASN A 4 -24.08 19.81 -0.81
C ASN A 4 -23.49 21.12 -1.34
N THR A 5 -23.12 22.07 -0.48
CA THR A 5 -22.41 23.30 -0.86
C THR A 5 -21.08 23.01 -1.54
N PHE A 6 -20.45 21.87 -1.23
CA PHE A 6 -19.17 21.47 -1.82
C PHE A 6 -19.33 20.75 -3.17
N LYS A 7 -20.53 20.35 -3.57
CA LYS A 7 -20.81 19.65 -4.84
C LYS A 7 -20.21 20.36 -6.08
N PRO A 8 -20.45 21.66 -6.33
CA PRO A 8 -19.86 22.35 -7.48
C PRO A 8 -18.32 22.40 -7.41
N ARG A 9 -17.76 22.49 -6.20
CA ARG A 9 -16.31 22.51 -6.01
C ARG A 9 -15.67 21.15 -6.26
N ILE A 10 -16.32 20.08 -5.79
CA ILE A 10 -15.92 18.69 -6.04
C ILE A 10 -15.89 18.42 -7.54
N LEU A 11 -16.95 18.79 -8.27
CA LEU A 11 -17.01 18.65 -9.74
C LEU A 11 -15.88 19.42 -10.43
N GLY A 12 -15.57 20.63 -9.96
CA GLY A 12 -14.43 21.40 -10.47
C GLY A 12 -13.09 20.69 -10.26
N ILE A 13 -12.86 20.11 -9.08
CA ILE A 13 -11.64 19.34 -8.78
C ILE A 13 -11.55 18.09 -9.66
N LEU A 14 -12.66 17.38 -9.85
CA LEU A 14 -12.73 16.17 -10.67
C LEU A 14 -12.50 16.46 -12.16
N ARG A 15 -13.03 17.56 -12.70
CA ARG A 15 -12.83 17.96 -14.10
C ARG A 15 -11.41 18.47 -14.40
N GLN A 16 -10.74 19.06 -13.42
CA GLN A 16 -9.40 19.64 -13.58
C GLN A 16 -8.26 18.63 -13.34
N SER A 17 -8.56 17.49 -12.71
CA SER A 17 -7.56 16.51 -12.27
C SER A 17 -7.73 15.18 -13.00
N ASP A 18 -6.67 14.37 -13.04
CA ASP A 18 -6.74 13.01 -13.59
C ASP A 18 -7.64 12.12 -12.71
N LEU A 19 -8.77 11.64 -13.25
CA LEU A 19 -9.73 10.78 -12.55
C LEU A 19 -9.08 9.49 -12.02
N ASP A 20 -8.12 8.91 -12.73
CA ASP A 20 -7.45 7.66 -12.32
C ASP A 20 -6.52 7.84 -11.11
N LYS A 21 -6.08 9.08 -10.84
CA LYS A 21 -5.16 9.40 -9.74
C LYS A 21 -5.85 10.11 -8.58
N ILE A 22 -7.00 10.75 -8.82
CA ILE A 22 -7.73 11.46 -7.78
C ILE A 22 -8.29 10.45 -6.77
N SER A 23 -8.03 10.70 -5.49
CA SER A 23 -8.60 9.89 -4.41
C SER A 23 -9.58 10.71 -3.58
N ILE A 24 -10.59 10.06 -3.01
CA ILE A 24 -11.57 10.66 -2.09
C ILE A 24 -10.88 11.42 -0.97
N LYS A 25 -9.75 10.88 -0.48
CA LYS A 25 -8.94 11.54 0.55
C LYS A 25 -8.36 12.87 0.04
N SER A 26 -7.82 12.88 -1.17
CA SER A 26 -7.22 14.07 -1.79
C SER A 26 -8.26 15.17 -2.01
N VAL A 27 -9.44 14.83 -2.54
CA VAL A 27 -10.53 15.81 -2.75
C VAL A 27 -10.97 16.41 -1.41
N ARG A 28 -11.16 15.58 -0.38
CA ARG A 28 -11.53 16.05 0.96
C ARG A 28 -10.45 16.95 1.58
N GLU A 29 -9.18 16.60 1.43
CA GLU A 29 -8.06 17.38 1.96
C GLU A 29 -7.94 18.73 1.25
N GLN A 30 -8.20 18.76 -0.05
CA GLN A 30 -8.26 20.00 -0.83
C GLN A 30 -9.42 20.90 -0.40
N LEU A 31 -10.62 20.34 -0.18
CA LEU A 31 -11.76 21.09 0.36
C LEU A 31 -11.48 21.66 1.76
N GLN A 32 -10.78 20.91 2.63
CA GLN A 32 -10.39 21.37 3.97
C GLN A 32 -9.38 22.51 3.90
N ASN A 33 -8.42 22.44 2.99
CA ASN A 33 -7.42 23.50 2.80
C ASN A 33 -8.05 24.80 2.29
N GLU A 34 -9.00 24.71 1.38
CA GLU A 34 -9.64 25.90 0.78
C GLU A 34 -10.67 26.55 1.70
N SER A 35 -11.45 25.74 2.42
CA SER A 35 -12.46 26.25 3.36
C SER A 35 -11.89 26.62 4.73
N ASN A 36 -10.66 26.18 5.05
CA ASN A 36 -10.03 26.31 6.38
C ASN A 36 -10.95 25.82 7.53
N VAL A 37 -11.82 24.85 7.23
CA VAL A 37 -12.80 24.28 8.15
C VAL A 37 -12.59 22.77 8.25
N SER A 38 -12.63 22.26 9.48
CA SER A 38 -12.44 20.83 9.75
C SER A 38 -13.65 20.01 9.30
N LEU A 39 -13.57 19.41 8.11
CA LEU A 39 -14.59 18.52 7.54
C LEU A 39 -14.45 17.06 8.04
N SER A 40 -14.03 16.88 9.29
CA SER A 40 -13.76 15.57 9.90
C SER A 40 -15.04 14.80 10.24
N GLU A 41 -16.08 15.52 10.67
CA GLU A 41 -17.38 14.94 11.07
C GLU A 41 -18.17 14.44 9.86
N TYR A 42 -18.11 15.17 8.75
CA TYR A 42 -18.82 14.85 7.51
C TYR A 42 -18.06 13.90 6.57
N LYS A 43 -17.08 13.14 7.08
CA LYS A 43 -16.22 12.29 6.26
C LYS A 43 -17.00 11.26 5.44
N LYS A 44 -18.03 10.66 6.04
CA LYS A 44 -18.85 9.63 5.39
C LYS A 44 -19.75 10.23 4.31
N GLU A 45 -20.35 11.38 4.61
CA GLU A 45 -21.24 12.09 3.71
C GLU A 45 -20.48 12.71 2.53
N LEU A 46 -19.31 13.31 2.79
CA LEU A 46 -18.40 13.78 1.73
C LEU A 46 -17.90 12.64 0.87
N LYS A 47 -17.60 11.48 1.45
CA LYS A 47 -17.21 10.30 0.68
C LYS A 47 -18.32 9.92 -0.31
N SER A 48 -19.56 9.81 0.17
CA SER A 48 -20.73 9.50 -0.66
C SER A 48 -20.94 10.54 -1.76
N LEU A 49 -20.82 11.84 -1.43
CA LEU A 49 -21.00 12.93 -2.38
C LEU A 49 -19.90 12.95 -3.46
N ILE A 50 -18.65 12.66 -3.07
CA ILE A 50 -17.52 12.57 -4.01
C ILE A 50 -17.69 11.36 -4.94
N GLU A 51 -18.16 10.22 -4.43
CA GLU A 51 -18.45 9.03 -5.24
C GLU A 51 -19.58 9.32 -6.25
N GLU A 52 -20.69 9.95 -5.83
CA GLU A 52 -21.78 10.37 -6.72
C GLU A 52 -21.30 11.31 -7.84
N CYS A 53 -20.46 12.30 -7.49
CA CYS A 53 -19.90 13.24 -8.47
C CYS A 53 -18.91 12.55 -9.42
N TYR A 54 -18.16 11.57 -8.93
CA TYR A 54 -17.22 10.79 -9.74
C TYR A 54 -17.96 9.94 -10.78
N GLU A 55 -19.01 9.22 -10.35
CA GLU A 55 -19.87 8.45 -11.25
C GLU A 55 -20.54 9.35 -12.30
N SER A 56 -21.04 10.52 -11.90
CA SER A 56 -21.65 11.48 -12.82
C SER A 56 -20.68 11.96 -13.91
N VAL A 57 -19.41 12.24 -13.55
CA VAL A 57 -18.38 12.67 -14.51
C VAL A 57 -17.92 11.50 -15.39
N LEU A 58 -17.90 10.28 -14.86
CA LEU A 58 -17.57 9.08 -15.63
C LEU A 58 -18.66 8.77 -16.67
N GLN A 59 -19.92 8.99 -16.31
CA GLN A 59 -21.07 8.90 -17.21
C GLN A 59 -21.02 9.99 -18.30
N GLU A 60 -20.67 11.24 -17.94
CA GLU A 60 -20.52 12.36 -18.89
C GLU A 60 -19.36 12.16 -19.89
N GLN A 61 -18.31 11.42 -19.50
CA GLN A 61 -17.14 11.13 -20.34
C GLN A 61 -17.30 9.89 -21.22
N GLN A 62 -18.37 9.10 -21.07
CA GLN A 62 -18.75 8.13 -22.08
C GLN A 62 -19.43 8.88 -23.22
N PRO A 63 -18.81 9.03 -24.41
CA PRO A 63 -19.51 9.63 -25.52
C PRO A 63 -20.73 8.79 -25.86
N ALA A 64 -21.82 9.49 -26.15
CA ALA A 64 -22.98 8.97 -26.87
C ALA A 64 -22.56 8.31 -28.18
N ALA A 65 -22.16 7.03 -28.10
CA ALA A 65 -22.20 6.09 -29.22
C ALA A 65 -23.53 5.32 -29.26
N ALA A 66 -24.55 5.81 -28.55
CA ALA A 66 -25.94 5.41 -28.70
C ALA A 66 -26.80 6.67 -28.51
N ALA A 67 -26.94 7.43 -29.59
CA ALA A 67 -28.10 8.28 -29.75
C ALA A 67 -29.29 7.35 -29.95
N GLU A 68 -30.15 7.24 -28.94
CA GLU A 68 -31.53 6.80 -29.12
C GLU A 68 -32.40 8.03 -28.84
N GLU A 69 -32.69 8.76 -29.91
CA GLU A 69 -33.94 9.50 -30.02
C GLU A 69 -35.04 8.45 -30.22
N GLU A 70 -36.13 8.58 -29.47
CA GLU A 70 -37.35 7.79 -29.63
C GLU A 70 -37.98 8.08 -31.01
N GLU A 71 -38.35 7.03 -31.76
CA GLU A 71 -39.70 6.81 -32.36
C GLU A 71 -39.73 5.62 -33.35
N GLU A 72 -40.58 4.65 -33.00
CA GLU A 72 -41.52 3.85 -33.83
C GLU A 72 -41.09 3.13 -35.15
N GLU A 73 -41.36 1.81 -35.13
CA GLU A 73 -41.93 0.98 -36.21
C GLU A 73 -41.08 0.46 -37.40
N SER A 74 -41.30 -0.85 -37.69
CA SER A 74 -41.18 -1.56 -38.98
C SER A 74 -39.76 -1.85 -39.53
N SER A 75 -39.22 -3.07 -39.37
CA SER A 75 -39.43 -4.29 -40.20
C SER A 75 -38.56 -4.41 -41.46
N SER A 76 -37.84 -5.56 -41.55
CA SER A 76 -37.16 -6.17 -42.72
C SER A 76 -35.96 -5.44 -43.32
N ASP A 77 -34.94 -6.06 -43.91
CA ASP A 77 -34.35 -7.41 -43.97
C ASP A 77 -33.03 -7.18 -44.77
N ASP A 78 -32.16 -8.19 -44.77
CA ASP A 78 -31.14 -8.47 -45.78
C ASP A 78 -29.68 -7.96 -45.62
N GLU A 79 -28.79 -8.87 -46.01
CA GLU A 79 -27.37 -9.07 -45.72
C GLU A 79 -26.50 -8.52 -46.91
N PRO A 80 -25.27 -9.00 -47.21
CA PRO A 80 -23.96 -8.73 -46.60
C PRO A 80 -22.94 -8.14 -47.62
N LEU A 81 -21.62 -8.29 -47.35
CA LEU A 81 -20.43 -8.14 -48.24
C LEU A 81 -19.74 -6.74 -48.17
N VAL A 82 -18.42 -6.49 -48.23
CA VAL A 82 -17.18 -7.26 -48.49
C VAL A 82 -15.94 -6.35 -48.25
N VAL A 83 -14.82 -6.95 -47.79
CA VAL A 83 -13.41 -6.78 -48.26
C VAL A 83 -12.73 -5.39 -48.20
N ALA A 84 -11.58 -5.28 -47.48
CA ALA A 84 -10.25 -5.02 -48.08
C ALA A 84 -9.08 -4.84 -47.08
N LYS A 85 -8.06 -5.68 -47.29
CA LYS A 85 -6.64 -5.65 -46.84
C LYS A 85 -5.94 -4.30 -47.10
N LYS A 86 -4.92 -3.92 -46.30
CA LYS A 86 -3.44 -4.06 -46.57
C LYS A 86 -2.53 -3.01 -45.85
N THR A 87 -1.41 -3.52 -45.25
CA THR A 87 -0.01 -2.97 -45.23
C THR A 87 0.31 -1.63 -44.50
N LYS A 88 1.51 -1.28 -43.99
CA LYS A 88 2.86 -1.85 -43.69
C LYS A 88 3.78 -0.64 -43.33
N LEU A 89 4.86 -0.85 -42.54
CA LEU A 89 6.08 0.03 -42.35
C LEU A 89 5.87 1.35 -41.56
N ALA A 90 6.79 1.95 -40.79
CA ALA A 90 8.21 1.73 -40.48
C ALA A 90 8.64 2.57 -39.24
N LEU A 91 9.75 2.16 -38.61
CA LEU A 91 10.65 2.97 -37.75
C LEU A 91 11.19 4.23 -38.48
N PRO A 92 11.67 5.24 -37.74
CA PRO A 92 13.13 5.47 -37.77
C PRO A 92 13.76 5.96 -36.44
N ALA A 93 15.09 5.96 -36.45
CA ALA A 93 16.01 6.09 -35.34
C ALA A 93 16.42 7.53 -34.94
N THR A 94 17.10 7.59 -33.79
CA THR A 94 17.78 8.67 -33.04
C THR A 94 18.65 9.69 -33.81
N PRO A 95 19.08 10.80 -33.17
CA PRO A 95 20.52 10.93 -32.88
C PRO A 95 20.94 11.55 -31.51
N LYS A 96 22.18 11.23 -31.13
CA LYS A 96 23.00 11.53 -29.92
C LYS A 96 23.56 12.97 -29.78
N LYS A 97 23.91 13.38 -28.55
CA LYS A 97 25.14 14.13 -28.12
C LYS A 97 25.31 14.01 -26.58
N LYS A 98 26.30 13.31 -25.99
CA LYS A 98 27.71 13.68 -25.62
C LYS A 98 27.79 15.04 -24.85
N LYS A 99 28.47 15.23 -23.70
CA LYS A 99 29.79 14.71 -23.24
C LYS A 99 30.14 15.23 -21.79
N THR A 100 30.99 14.46 -21.06
CA THR A 100 32.11 14.84 -20.12
C THR A 100 31.85 15.58 -18.78
N THR A 101 32.07 14.92 -17.62
CA THR A 101 33.28 14.86 -16.74
C THR A 101 33.71 16.16 -16.05
N THR A 102 33.77 16.17 -14.71
CA THR A 102 34.97 16.55 -13.91
C THR A 102 34.77 16.24 -12.43
N ALA A 103 35.67 15.43 -11.89
CA ALA A 103 35.98 15.36 -10.47
C ALA A 103 36.87 16.56 -10.09
N THR A 104 36.62 17.17 -8.92
CA THR A 104 37.64 17.95 -8.20
C THR A 104 37.34 17.97 -6.71
N THR A 105 38.19 17.28 -5.98
CA THR A 105 38.48 17.43 -4.55
C THR A 105 38.92 18.88 -4.25
N LYS A 106 38.36 19.52 -3.22
CA LYS A 106 39.09 20.50 -2.39
C LYS A 106 38.51 20.59 -0.97
N LYS A 107 39.42 20.34 -0.05
CA LYS A 107 39.38 20.35 1.41
C LYS A 107 39.62 21.79 1.90
N LYS A 108 38.79 22.34 2.80
CA LYS A 108 39.19 22.96 4.08
C LYS A 108 38.12 23.89 4.70
N THR A 109 38.04 23.74 6.04
CA THR A 109 37.84 24.76 7.10
C THR A 109 36.47 25.37 7.37
N SER A 110 35.89 24.90 8.49
CA SER A 110 35.41 25.68 9.65
C SER A 110 34.48 26.88 9.44
N ALA A 111 33.21 26.70 9.82
CA ALA A 111 32.53 27.64 10.71
C ALA A 111 31.33 26.92 11.34
N ALA A 112 31.39 26.78 12.66
CA ALA A 112 30.29 26.29 13.47
C ALA A 112 29.16 27.33 13.49
N THR A 113 28.06 27.04 12.82
CA THR A 113 26.78 27.74 13.05
C THR A 113 25.80 26.74 13.64
N LYS A 114 25.67 26.85 14.96
CA LYS A 114 24.72 26.17 15.85
C LYS A 114 23.31 26.44 15.33
N LYS A 115 22.77 25.55 14.49
CA LYS A 115 21.34 25.50 14.18
C LYS A 115 20.66 24.74 15.31
N GLU A 116 20.09 25.52 16.20
CA GLU A 116 19.24 25.12 17.30
C GLU A 116 18.17 24.14 16.81
N LYS A 117 18.35 22.85 17.15
CA LYS A 117 17.33 21.82 16.95
C LYS A 117 16.21 22.11 17.91
N ALA A 118 15.04 22.46 17.37
CA ALA A 118 13.77 22.41 18.09
C ALA A 118 13.68 21.12 18.91
N PRO A 119 13.24 21.18 20.17
CA PRO A 119 13.29 20.03 21.06
C PRO A 119 12.41 18.92 20.50
N LYS A 120 13.04 17.79 20.17
CA LYS A 120 12.38 16.50 20.00
C LYS A 120 11.50 16.32 21.24
N ARG A 121 10.19 16.40 21.05
CA ARG A 121 9.15 16.18 22.04
C ARG A 121 9.51 14.92 22.83
N GLN A 122 10.08 15.12 24.02
CA GLN A 122 10.48 14.02 24.90
C GLN A 122 9.19 13.29 25.27
N ARG A 123 9.09 12.03 24.87
CA ARG A 123 8.04 11.15 25.38
C ARG A 123 8.24 11.10 26.89
N LYS A 124 7.19 11.43 27.65
CA LYS A 124 7.20 11.33 29.11
C LYS A 124 7.76 9.96 29.52
N PRO A 125 8.61 9.86 30.56
CA PRO A 125 9.01 8.58 31.13
C PRO A 125 7.74 7.83 31.50
N GLN A 126 7.46 6.74 30.79
CA GLN A 126 6.37 5.85 31.17
C GLN A 126 6.84 5.07 32.40
N ASP A 127 5.98 5.02 33.41
CA ASP A 127 6.16 4.26 34.65
C ASP A 127 6.67 2.83 34.35
N PRO A 128 7.72 2.33 35.03
CA PRO A 128 8.26 0.98 34.81
C PRO A 128 7.20 -0.12 34.97
N ALA A 129 6.13 0.10 35.75
CA ALA A 129 5.02 -0.84 35.90
C ALA A 129 4.10 -0.97 34.67
N GLN A 130 4.22 -0.05 33.69
CA GLN A 130 3.42 -0.09 32.47
C GLN A 130 4.19 -0.64 31.26
N LYS A 131 5.48 -0.96 31.43
CA LYS A 131 6.32 -1.65 30.44
C LYS A 131 5.97 -3.12 30.24
N GLU A 132 5.18 -3.70 31.13
CA GLU A 132 4.85 -5.13 31.12
C GLU A 132 3.55 -5.44 30.37
N LYS A 133 2.77 -4.43 29.96
CA LYS A 133 1.44 -4.65 29.35
C LYS A 133 1.37 -4.47 27.83
N ASN A 134 2.48 -4.14 27.18
CA ASN A 134 2.50 -3.96 25.72
C ASN A 134 3.07 -5.19 25.03
N ASN A 135 2.18 -6.08 24.58
CA ASN A 135 2.50 -7.24 23.73
C ASN A 135 3.35 -6.90 22.47
N PHE A 136 3.40 -5.61 22.09
CA PHE A 136 4.22 -5.10 21.00
C PHE A 136 5.73 -5.10 21.27
N THR A 137 6.18 -4.99 22.52
CA THR A 137 7.62 -5.01 22.85
C THR A 137 8.11 -6.36 23.34
N ARG A 138 7.19 -7.33 23.53
CA ARG A 138 7.55 -8.69 23.87
C ARG A 138 8.43 -9.29 22.77
N THR A 139 9.52 -9.94 23.19
CA THR A 139 10.44 -10.67 22.32
C THR A 139 9.92 -12.08 22.09
N TRP A 140 9.94 -12.52 20.84
CA TRP A 140 9.44 -13.81 20.41
C TRP A 140 10.58 -14.64 19.82
N ILE A 141 10.57 -15.94 20.08
CA ILE A 141 11.41 -16.92 19.39
C ILE A 141 10.88 -17.05 17.97
N LEU A 142 11.78 -16.91 16.99
CA LEU A 142 11.44 -16.97 15.57
C LEU A 142 11.57 -18.40 15.04
N SER A 143 10.78 -18.75 14.03
CA SER A 143 10.99 -20.00 13.30
C SER A 143 12.37 -20.01 12.61
N PRO A 144 12.98 -21.18 12.37
CA PRO A 144 14.32 -21.28 11.77
C PRO A 144 14.44 -20.51 10.44
N GLU A 145 13.41 -20.60 9.59
CA GLU A 145 13.35 -19.91 8.30
C GLU A 145 13.39 -18.38 8.45
N LEU A 146 12.66 -17.84 9.42
CA LEU A 146 12.61 -16.41 9.67
C LEU A 146 13.92 -15.93 10.31
N ALA A 147 14.47 -16.71 11.24
CA ALA A 147 15.76 -16.44 11.89
C ALA A 147 16.92 -16.40 10.89
N GLU A 148 16.89 -17.23 9.84
CA GLU A 148 17.92 -17.22 8.77
C GLU A 148 17.94 -15.88 8.02
N VAL A 149 16.77 -15.27 7.78
CA VAL A 149 16.64 -13.98 7.10
C VAL A 149 16.92 -12.82 8.03
N THR A 150 16.47 -12.87 9.28
CA THR A 150 16.66 -11.78 10.25
C THR A 150 18.05 -11.79 10.89
N GLY A 151 18.76 -12.93 10.88
CA GLY A 151 20.07 -13.11 11.52
C GLY A 151 20.03 -13.18 13.05
N GLU A 152 18.83 -13.14 13.65
CA GLU A 152 18.62 -13.22 15.08
C GLU A 152 17.59 -14.31 15.41
N PRO A 153 17.82 -15.11 16.48
CA PRO A 153 16.92 -16.19 16.86
C PRO A 153 15.64 -15.71 17.58
N ALA A 154 15.67 -14.49 18.16
CA ALA A 154 14.56 -13.95 18.91
C ALA A 154 14.45 -12.43 18.74
N LEU A 155 13.28 -11.95 18.34
CA LEU A 155 12.99 -10.53 18.10
C LEU A 155 11.58 -10.16 18.53
N SER A 156 11.36 -8.90 18.87
CA SER A 156 10.00 -8.37 18.99
C SER A 156 9.33 -8.27 17.61
N ARG A 157 8.00 -8.32 17.57
CA ARG A 157 7.23 -8.18 16.31
C ARG A 157 7.67 -6.97 15.46
N PRO A 158 7.82 -5.75 16.01
CA PRO A 158 8.35 -4.61 15.26
C PRO A 158 9.81 -4.79 14.81
N GLY A 159 10.62 -5.50 15.62
CA GLY A 159 12.00 -5.84 15.30
C GLY A 159 12.13 -6.76 14.10
N VAL A 160 11.26 -7.78 14.00
CA VAL A 160 11.17 -8.68 12.84
C VAL A 160 10.86 -7.89 11.57
N VAL A 161 9.79 -7.08 11.59
CA VAL A 161 9.39 -6.25 10.44
C VAL A 161 10.54 -5.35 9.99
N LYS A 162 11.27 -4.74 10.93
CA LYS A 162 12.42 -3.89 10.63
C LYS A 162 13.54 -4.66 9.93
N HIS A 163 13.93 -5.82 10.45
CA HIS A 163 14.98 -6.65 9.84
C HIS A 163 14.58 -7.13 8.45
N LEU A 164 13.32 -7.52 8.28
CA LEU A 164 12.80 -7.93 6.99
C LEU A 164 12.85 -6.79 5.96
N TRP A 165 12.50 -5.57 6.33
CA TRP A 165 12.66 -4.40 5.46
C TRP A 165 14.11 -4.07 5.12
N ILE A 166 15.05 -4.31 6.05
CA ILE A 166 16.48 -4.15 5.78
C ILE A 166 16.91 -5.16 4.71
N TYR A 167 16.53 -6.43 4.88
CA TYR A 167 16.79 -7.50 3.90
C TYR A 167 16.20 -7.16 2.53
N ILE A 168 14.90 -6.83 2.47
CA ILE A 168 14.19 -6.47 1.23
C ILE A 168 14.89 -5.34 0.48
N LYS A 169 15.37 -4.31 1.19
CA LYS A 169 16.08 -3.19 0.57
C LYS A 169 17.49 -3.55 0.14
N ALA A 170 18.21 -4.35 0.93
CA ALA A 170 19.56 -4.81 0.58
C ALA A 170 19.54 -5.67 -0.70
N HIS A 171 18.47 -6.44 -0.90
CA HIS A 171 18.28 -7.32 -2.06
C HIS A 171 17.52 -6.66 -3.22
N ASN A 172 17.19 -5.36 -3.14
CA ASN A 172 16.43 -4.62 -4.16
C ASN A 172 15.08 -5.29 -4.55
N LEU A 173 14.40 -5.87 -3.57
CA LEU A 173 13.15 -6.63 -3.78
C LEU A 173 11.88 -5.76 -3.80
N GLN A 174 12.02 -4.43 -3.72
CA GLN A 174 10.86 -3.52 -3.82
C GLN A 174 10.48 -3.26 -5.27
N ASP A 175 9.18 -3.19 -5.53
CA ASP A 175 8.66 -2.72 -6.79
C ASP A 175 8.99 -1.21 -6.98
N PRO A 176 9.66 -0.82 -8.09
CA PRO A 176 10.02 0.56 -8.37
C PRO A 176 8.80 1.46 -8.62
N ASP A 177 7.73 0.91 -9.16
CA ASP A 177 6.48 1.63 -9.47
C ASP A 177 5.60 1.73 -8.22
N LYS A 178 5.60 0.68 -7.40
CA LYS A 178 4.76 0.59 -6.21
C LYS A 178 5.54 0.14 -4.97
N LYS A 179 6.23 1.08 -4.32
CA LYS A 179 7.08 0.89 -3.11
C LYS A 179 6.45 0.18 -1.90
N THR A 180 5.14 -0.08 -1.92
CA THR A 180 4.43 -0.88 -0.92
C THR A 180 4.45 -2.37 -1.21
N HIS A 181 4.83 -2.77 -2.42
CA HIS A 181 4.86 -4.14 -2.89
C HIS A 181 6.29 -4.66 -3.01
N ILE A 182 6.42 -5.96 -2.80
CA ILE A 182 7.68 -6.66 -2.60
C ILE A 182 7.65 -7.93 -3.44
N PHE A 183 8.66 -8.12 -4.28
CA PHE A 183 8.93 -9.37 -4.97
C PHE A 183 9.70 -10.29 -4.02
N LEU A 184 9.19 -11.49 -3.79
CA LEU A 184 9.79 -12.40 -2.83
C LEU A 184 10.81 -13.30 -3.52
N ASP A 185 12.01 -13.38 -2.93
CA ASP A 185 13.03 -14.35 -3.31
C ASP A 185 12.71 -15.75 -2.76
N GLU A 186 13.52 -16.74 -3.09
CA GLU A 186 13.29 -18.13 -2.66
C GLU A 186 13.25 -18.30 -1.13
N LYS A 187 13.99 -17.48 -0.37
CA LYS A 187 14.01 -17.56 1.10
C LYS A 187 12.74 -16.98 1.69
N LEU A 188 12.34 -15.80 1.22
CA LEU A 188 11.12 -15.15 1.67
C LEU A 188 9.88 -15.91 1.21
N GLN A 189 9.90 -16.51 0.02
CA GLN A 189 8.81 -17.36 -0.47
C GLN A 189 8.51 -18.50 0.51
N LYS A 190 9.52 -19.17 1.08
CA LYS A 190 9.31 -20.23 2.09
C LYS A 190 8.54 -19.73 3.31
N ILE A 191 8.89 -18.54 3.81
CA ILE A 191 8.23 -17.89 4.94
C ILE A 191 6.81 -17.44 4.57
N PHE A 192 6.61 -16.89 3.37
CA PHE A 192 5.32 -16.35 2.93
C PHE A 192 4.46 -17.38 2.15
N LYS A 193 4.55 -18.66 2.52
CA LYS A 193 3.73 -19.76 1.96
C LYS A 193 3.79 -19.90 0.43
N GLY A 194 4.94 -19.59 -0.17
CA GLY A 194 5.17 -19.66 -1.60
C GLY A 194 4.59 -18.49 -2.39
N GLU A 195 4.10 -17.42 -1.75
CA GLU A 195 3.69 -16.21 -2.44
C GLU A 195 4.90 -15.60 -3.16
N THR A 196 4.78 -15.28 -4.45
CA THR A 196 5.86 -14.64 -5.22
C THR A 196 5.89 -13.12 -5.06
N TYR A 197 4.77 -12.55 -4.61
CA TYR A 197 4.54 -11.12 -4.57
C TYR A 197 3.57 -10.74 -3.46
N ILE A 198 3.97 -9.81 -2.59
CA ILE A 198 3.15 -9.37 -1.45
C ILE A 198 3.18 -7.86 -1.23
N SER A 199 2.16 -7.36 -0.53
CA SER A 199 2.16 -6.02 0.04
C SER A 199 2.74 -6.02 1.45
N GLY A 200 3.33 -4.91 1.89
CA GLY A 200 3.83 -4.74 3.26
C GLY A 200 2.78 -4.96 4.36
N PHE A 201 1.48 -4.80 4.05
CA PHE A 201 0.40 -5.15 4.98
C PHE A 201 0.22 -6.66 5.13
N THR A 202 0.29 -7.38 4.02
CA THR A 202 0.21 -8.84 3.97
C THR A 202 1.40 -9.48 4.71
N MET A 203 2.58 -8.88 4.59
CA MET A 203 3.79 -9.29 5.33
C MET A 203 3.54 -9.41 6.85
N ASN A 204 2.88 -8.41 7.45
CA ASN A 204 2.57 -8.42 8.89
C ASN A 204 1.58 -9.52 9.29
N LYS A 205 0.72 -9.96 8.38
CA LYS A 205 -0.24 -11.05 8.63
C LYS A 205 0.48 -12.39 8.79
N PHE A 206 1.51 -12.63 7.97
CA PHE A 206 2.26 -13.88 7.97
C PHE A 206 3.26 -14.01 9.12
N ILE A 207 3.85 -12.90 9.57
CA ILE A 207 4.83 -12.91 10.69
C ILE A 207 4.28 -13.65 11.92
N GLY A 208 2.98 -13.50 12.22
CA GLY A 208 2.38 -14.16 13.38
C GLY A 208 2.49 -15.68 13.40
N ALA A 209 2.52 -16.34 12.25
CA ALA A 209 2.66 -17.80 12.15
C ALA A 209 4.09 -18.28 12.45
N HIS A 210 5.07 -17.39 12.38
CA HIS A 210 6.49 -17.69 12.57
C HIS A 210 7.02 -17.29 13.95
N LEU A 211 6.13 -16.94 14.87
CA LEU A 211 6.46 -16.65 16.27
C LEU A 211 6.08 -17.85 17.12
N VAL A 212 7.09 -18.60 17.58
CA VAL A 212 6.89 -19.92 18.23
C VAL A 212 6.54 -19.77 19.71
N GLY A 213 7.04 -18.72 20.38
CA GLY A 213 6.75 -18.46 21.79
C GLY A 213 7.51 -17.24 22.33
N PRO A 214 7.19 -16.76 23.55
CA PRO A 214 7.96 -15.72 24.20
C PRO A 214 9.38 -16.21 24.51
N ALA A 215 10.39 -15.36 24.24
CA ALA A 215 11.81 -15.72 24.46
C ALA A 215 12.25 -15.70 25.93
N VAL A 216 11.43 -15.12 26.81
CA VAL A 216 11.62 -15.12 28.26
C VAL A 216 10.32 -15.63 28.89
N PRO A 217 10.34 -16.63 29.79
CA PRO A 217 9.17 -16.98 30.58
C PRO A 217 8.83 -15.77 31.45
N ASP A 218 7.64 -15.21 31.27
CA ASP A 218 7.16 -14.17 32.16
C ASP A 218 7.03 -14.77 33.56
N ASP A 219 7.87 -14.32 34.51
CA ASP A 219 7.54 -14.45 35.92
C ASP A 219 6.21 -13.69 36.14
N ASP A 220 5.23 -14.45 36.66
CA ASP A 220 3.88 -14.08 37.09
C ASP A 220 2.75 -13.78 36.06
N ASN A 221 1.90 -14.80 35.93
CA ASN A 221 0.42 -14.73 35.90
C ASN A 221 -0.28 -14.04 34.71
N SER A 222 -0.59 -14.81 33.65
CA SER A 222 -1.98 -14.81 33.14
C SER A 222 -2.35 -16.06 32.35
N ASN A 223 -3.36 -16.70 32.93
CA ASN A 223 -4.18 -17.79 32.46
C ASN A 223 -4.83 -17.54 31.07
N ASN A 224 -4.75 -18.57 30.24
CA ASN A 224 -5.71 -19.00 29.23
C ASN A 224 -5.84 -18.27 27.87
N ASN A 225 -5.91 -19.15 26.86
CA ASN A 225 -6.68 -19.06 25.63
C ASN A 225 -5.97 -18.49 24.39
N ASN A 226 -5.39 -19.37 23.55
CA ASN A 226 -6.05 -19.72 22.29
C ASN A 226 -5.38 -20.95 21.64
N ASN A 227 -5.98 -22.12 21.87
CA ASN A 227 -5.77 -23.33 21.10
C ASN A 227 -6.63 -23.25 19.83
N ASN A 228 -6.07 -22.85 18.69
CA ASN A 228 -6.72 -23.12 17.40
C ASN A 228 -5.76 -22.97 16.21
N ASN A 229 -5.01 -24.03 15.90
CA ASN A 229 -4.72 -24.44 14.52
C ASN A 229 -3.94 -25.75 14.50
N ASN A 230 -4.61 -26.86 14.78
CA ASN A 230 -4.16 -28.14 14.23
C ASN A 230 -5.35 -29.10 14.14
N ASN A 231 -6.10 -29.02 13.05
CA ASN A 231 -7.01 -30.08 12.62
C ASN A 231 -7.05 -30.09 11.09
N ASN A 232 -5.99 -30.63 10.47
CA ASN A 232 -6.11 -31.27 9.15
C ASN A 232 -4.99 -32.28 8.89
N ALA A 233 -4.82 -33.26 9.79
CA ALA A 233 -3.86 -34.34 9.55
C ALA A 233 -4.16 -35.64 10.30
N GLN A 234 -5.43 -36.03 10.55
CA GLN A 234 -5.77 -37.42 10.93
C GLN A 234 -7.18 -37.80 10.47
N GLN A 235 -7.33 -38.16 9.19
CA GLN A 235 -8.45 -39.00 8.73
C GLN A 235 -7.95 -39.89 7.58
N ILE A 236 -6.94 -40.71 7.85
CA ILE A 236 -6.57 -41.85 7.00
C ILE A 236 -6.23 -43.03 7.92
N GLN A 237 -7.25 -43.64 8.52
CA GLN A 237 -7.22 -45.05 8.92
C GLN A 237 -8.65 -45.47 9.26
N GLN A 238 -9.06 -46.66 8.78
CA GLN A 238 -10.34 -47.35 8.98
C GLN A 238 -11.42 -47.08 7.93
N VAL A 239 -11.22 -47.66 6.75
CA VAL A 239 -12.26 -48.53 6.17
C VAL A 239 -11.56 -49.83 5.76
N ALA A 240 -11.75 -50.85 6.58
CA ALA A 240 -11.63 -52.25 6.22
C ALA A 240 -13.06 -52.79 6.17
#